data_AF-U4VAN1-F1
#
_entry.id   AF-U4VAN1-F1
#
_cell.length_a   1.000
_cell.length_b   1.000
_cell.length_c   1.000
_cell.angle_alpha   90.00
_cell.angle_beta   90.00
_cell.angle_gamma   90.00
#
_symmetry.space_group_name_H-M   'P 1'
#
loop_
_entity.id
_entity.type
_entity.pdbx_description
1 polymer ?
#
loop_
_entity_poly.entity_id
_entity_poly.type
_entity_poly.pdbx_seq_one_letter_code
_entity_poly.pdbx_strand_id
1 'polypeptide(L)' 'MAEEGRVKASIEAIEYHGADSILECRVGDQSLQVRVEGIRRLNRGDTVGLTWAPSAVHVFDEAGGHRVERTALAV' A
#
# COMPACT_ATOMS: atom_id res chain seq x y z
N MET A 1 0.15 19.58 10.33
CA MET A 1 1.44 19.11 9.78
C MET A 1 1.07 18.10 8.72
N ALA A 2 1.28 18.41 7.45
CA ALA A 2 0.89 17.53 6.35
C ALA A 2 1.80 16.29 6.37
N GLU A 3 1.20 15.11 6.42
CA GLU A 3 1.90 13.83 6.24
C GLU A 3 2.25 13.67 4.75
N GLU A 4 3.28 14.39 4.29
CA GLU A 4 3.85 14.21 2.96
C GLU A 4 4.27 12.73 2.79
N GLY A 5 3.88 12.09 1.68
CA GLY A 5 4.21 10.69 1.38
C GLY A 5 3.29 9.58 1.89
N ARG A 6 2.11 9.88 2.47
CA ARG A 6 1.14 8.85 2.87
C ARG A 6 -0.06 8.74 1.93
N VAL A 7 -0.27 7.55 1.39
CA VAL A 7 -1.49 7.23 0.62
C VAL A 7 -2.56 6.69 1.57
N LYS A 8 -3.68 7.40 1.68
CA LYS A 8 -4.81 6.94 2.50
C LYS A 8 -5.49 5.74 1.86
N ALA A 9 -5.78 4.72 2.67
CA ALA A 9 -6.48 3.53 2.25
C ALA A 9 -7.52 3.10 3.29
N SER A 10 -8.60 2.45 2.86
CA SER A 10 -9.54 1.76 3.77
C SER A 10 -9.30 0.26 3.77
N ILE A 11 -9.35 -0.38 4.95
CA ILE A 11 -9.19 -1.83 5.07
C ILE A 11 -10.50 -2.53 4.66
N GLU A 12 -10.45 -3.39 3.66
CA GLU A 12 -11.58 -4.20 3.18
C GLU A 12 -11.60 -5.60 3.81
N ALA A 13 -10.42 -6.19 4.05
CA ALA A 13 -10.25 -7.49 4.69
C ALA A 13 -8.94 -7.59 5.47
N ILE A 14 -8.89 -8.52 6.44
CA ILE A 14 -7.71 -8.82 7.26
C ILE A 14 -7.61 -10.34 7.39
N GLU A 15 -6.47 -10.89 7.00
CA GLU A 15 -6.17 -12.32 7.14
C GLU A 15 -4.90 -12.50 7.97
N TYR A 16 -4.94 -13.38 8.97
CA TYR A 16 -3.77 -13.70 9.78
C TYR A 16 -3.08 -14.97 9.27
N HIS A 17 -1.79 -14.85 8.96
CA HIS A 17 -0.93 -15.89 8.39
C HIS A 17 0.17 -16.29 9.37
N GLY A 18 -0.12 -16.29 10.67
CA GLY A 18 0.81 -16.70 11.71
C GLY A 18 1.80 -15.59 12.10
N ALA A 19 2.85 -15.37 11.32
CA ALA A 19 3.82 -14.32 11.65
C ALA A 19 3.38 -12.94 11.14
N ASP A 20 2.43 -12.89 10.22
CA ASP A 20 1.99 -11.69 9.52
C ASP A 20 0.46 -11.59 9.47
N SER A 21 -0.04 -10.38 9.27
CA SER A 21 -1.39 -10.13 8.76
C SER A 21 -1.31 -9.56 7.35
N ILE A 22 -2.12 -10.09 6.46
CA ILE A 22 -2.34 -9.56 5.11
C ILE A 22 -3.62 -8.72 5.13
N LEU A 23 -3.49 -7.45 4.82
CA LEU A 23 -4.60 -6.52 4.69
C LEU A 23 -4.95 -6.39 3.22
N GLU A 24 -6.23 -6.46 2.89
CA GLU A 24 -6.74 -5.91 1.63
C GLU A 24 -7.12 -4.45 1.85
N CYS A 25 -6.44 -3.56 1.15
CA CYS A 25 -6.57 -2.11 1.29
C CYS A 25 -7.08 -1.47 0.00
N ARG A 26 -8.09 -0.62 0.09
CA ARG A 26 -8.63 0.14 -1.03
C ARG A 26 -8.05 1.55 -1.08
N VAL A 27 -7.50 1.94 -2.23
CA VAL A 27 -7.05 3.30 -2.55
C VAL A 27 -7.79 3.75 -3.81
N GLY A 28 -8.81 4.61 -3.65
CA GLY A 28 -9.69 4.97 -4.75
C GLY A 28 -10.36 3.72 -5.35
N ASP A 29 -10.12 3.48 -6.64
CA ASP A 29 -10.62 2.31 -7.38
C ASP A 29 -9.63 1.13 -7.43
N GLN A 30 -8.46 1.25 -6.81
CA GLN A 30 -7.44 0.19 -6.76
C GLN A 30 -7.49 -0.62 -5.45
N SER A 31 -7.16 -1.91 -5.54
CA SER A 31 -6.92 -2.79 -4.38
C SER A 31 -5.42 -3.05 -4.22
N LEU A 32 -4.94 -3.02 -2.99
CA LEU A 32 -3.56 -3.28 -2.61
C LEU A 32 -3.53 -4.33 -1.49
N GLN A 33 -2.71 -5.37 -1.65
CA GLN A 33 -2.34 -6.23 -0.53
C GLN A 33 -1.20 -5.60 0.26
N VAL A 34 -1.38 -5.50 1.57
CA VAL A 34 -0.39 -4.93 2.48
C VAL A 34 -0.07 -5.96 3.56
N ARG A 35 1.21 -6.33 3.67
CA ARG A 35 1.68 -7.20 4.75
C ARG A 35 2.13 -6.37 5.93
N VAL A 36 1.62 -6.70 7.11
CA VAL A 36 2.08 -6.14 8.40
C VAL A 36 2.45 -7.28 9.34
N GLU A 37 3.46 -7.06 10.17
CA GLU A 37 3.92 -8.08 11.12
C GLU A 37 2.85 -8.37 12.19
N GLY A 38 2.64 -9.65 12.46
CA GLY A 38 1.79 -10.16 13.54
C GLY A 38 0.36 -9.64 13.53
N ILE A 39 -0.26 -9.67 14.72
CA ILE A 39 -1.61 -9.14 14.94
C ILE A 39 -1.52 -7.65 15.26
N ARG A 40 -2.21 -6.84 14.46
CA ARG A 40 -2.40 -5.40 14.73
C ARG A 40 -3.84 -5.15 15.19
N ARG A 41 -4.05 -4.09 15.99
CA ARG A 41 -5.39 -3.61 16.34
C ARG A 41 -5.96 -2.80 15.18
N LEU A 42 -6.31 -3.50 14.11
CA LEU A 42 -6.92 -2.96 12.90
C LEU A 42 -8.23 -3.71 12.66
N ASN A 43 -9.20 -3.03 12.08
CA ASN A 43 -10.50 -3.57 11.72
C ASN A 43 -10.81 -3.27 10.26
N ARG A 44 -11.67 -4.10 9.67
CA ARG A 44 -12.33 -3.75 8.42
C ARG A 44 -13.06 -2.42 8.58
N GLY A 45 -12.88 -1.52 7.62
CA GLY A 45 -13.42 -0.15 7.62
C GLY A 45 -12.47 0.89 8.19
N ASP A 46 -11.39 0.50 8.89
CA ASP A 46 -10.40 1.46 9.37
C ASP A 46 -9.71 2.15 8.20
N THR A 47 -9.43 3.45 8.37
CA THR A 47 -8.59 4.23 7.45
C THR A 47 -7.16 4.21 7.93
N VAL A 48 -6.24 3.83 7.05
CA VAL A 48 -4.79 3.76 7.32
C VAL A 48 -4.01 4.61 6.32
N GLY A 49 -2.81 5.03 6.71
CA GLY A 49 -1.85 5.65 5.80
C GLY A 49 -0.82 4.61 5.36
N LEU A 50 -0.74 4.35 4.06
CA LEU A 50 0.26 3.49 3.44
C LEU A 50 1.52 4.30 3.11
N THR A 51 2.67 3.72 3.40
CA THR A 51 4.00 4.27 3.09
C THR A 51 4.90 3.18 2.56
N TRP A 52 5.88 3.55 1.73
CA TRP A 52 6.92 2.66 1.23
C TRP A 52 8.22 3.43 1.05
N ALA A 53 9.34 2.71 1.01
CA ALA A 53 10.61 3.30 0.64
C ALA A 53 10.53 3.76 -0.83
N PRO A 54 11.02 4.96 -1.19
CA PRO A 54 11.02 5.41 -2.59
C PRO A 54 11.73 4.43 -3.54
N SER A 55 12.76 3.72 -3.05
CA SER A 55 13.51 2.71 -3.80
C SER A 55 12.73 1.41 -4.07
N ALA A 56 11.59 1.20 -3.41
CA ALA A 56 10.74 0.03 -3.59
C ALA A 56 9.64 0.26 -4.66
N VAL A 57 9.58 1.46 -5.25
CA VAL A 57 8.61 1.81 -6.29
C VAL A 57 9.13 1.38 -7.66
N HIS A 58 8.28 0.67 -8.40
CA HIS A 58 8.51 0.34 -9.79
C HIS A 58 7.44 0.99 -10.65
N VAL A 59 7.85 1.74 -11.68
CA VAL A 59 6.94 2.41 -12.61
C VAL A 59 6.93 1.62 -13.92
N PHE A 60 5.74 1.47 -14.50
CA PHE A 60 5.54 0.79 -15.77
C PHE A 60 4.95 1.77 -16.79
N ASP A 61 5.36 1.65 -18.05
CA ASP A 61 4.71 2.40 -19.12
C ASP A 61 3.32 1.84 -19.45
N GLU A 62 2.42 2.70 -19.91
CA GLU A 62 1.04 2.31 -20.25
C GLU A 62 0.98 1.50 -21.56
N ALA A 63 1.84 1.80 -22.51
CA ALA A 63 1.74 1.29 -23.88
C ALA A 63 2.17 -0.17 -24.04
N GLY A 64 3.20 -0.58 -23.32
CA GLY A 64 3.80 -1.91 -23.38
C GLY A 64 3.93 -2.61 -22.04
N GLY A 65 3.63 -1.92 -20.92
CA GLY A 65 3.71 -2.51 -19.59
C GLY A 65 5.14 -2.81 -19.14
N HIS A 66 6.15 -2.21 -19.79
CA HIS A 66 7.54 -2.43 -19.42
C HIS A 66 7.92 -1.55 -18.23
N ARG A 67 8.82 -2.06 -17.38
CA ARG A 67 9.37 -1.28 -16.29
C ARG A 67 10.23 -0.15 -16.86
N VAL A 68 9.98 1.08 -16.42
CA VAL A 68 10.76 2.25 -16.80
C VAL A 68 11.58 2.75 -15.62
N GLU A 69 12.80 3.20 -15.91
CA GLU A 69 13.64 3.90 -14.93
C GLU A 69 13.07 5.31 -14.74
N ARG A 70 12.18 5.42 -13.76
CA ARG A 70 11.66 6.68 -13.24
C ARG A 70 12.10 6.77 -11.79
N THR A 71 12.76 7.86 -11.41
CA THR A 71 12.82 8.23 -10.00
C THR A 71 11.38 8.44 -9.57
N ALA A 72 10.86 7.54 -8.74
CA ALA A 72 9.52 7.65 -8.21
C ALA A 72 9.36 9.06 -7.64
N LEU A 73 8.28 9.74 -8.03
CA LEU A 73 7.97 11.07 -7.54
C LEU A 73 8.07 11.01 -6.01
N ALA A 74 8.86 11.90 -5.41
CA ALA A 74 8.78 12.12 -3.98
C ALA A 74 7.34 12.59 -3.72
N VAL A 75 6.49 11.66 -3.29
CA VAL A 75 5.13 11.92 -2.81
C VAL A 75 5.18 12.40 -1.37
#